data_AF-A0A452YLB3-F1
#
_entry.id   AF-A0A452YLB3-F1
#
_cell.length_a   1.000
_cell.length_b   1.000
_cell.length_c   1.000
_cell.angle_alpha   90.00
_cell.angle_beta   90.00
_cell.angle_gamma   90.00
#
_symmetry.space_group_name_H-M   'P 1'
#
loop_
_entity.id
_entity.type
_entity.pdbx_description
1 polymer ?
#
loop_
_entity_poly.entity_id
_entity_poly.type
_entity_poly.pdbx_seq_one_letter_code
_entity_poly.pdbx_strand_id
1 'polypeptide(L)' 'LALQDRCWTAARLARHGLPHDPCCRLCDQEPETMHHLLIGCPFSRQIRCDLLAWCSLV' A
#
# COMPACT_ATOMS: atom_id res chain seq x y z
N LEU A 1 -7.51 11.17 -2.46
CA LEU A 1 -6.44 10.57 -3.30
C LEU A 1 -6.57 9.05 -3.36
N ALA A 2 -6.38 8.35 -2.24
CA ALA A 2 -6.47 6.90 -2.15
C ALA A 2 -7.83 6.32 -2.60
N LEU A 3 -8.92 6.79 -1.98
CA LEU A 3 -10.29 6.34 -2.28
C LEU A 3 -10.82 6.81 -3.64
N GLN A 4 -10.14 7.77 -4.27
CA GLN A 4 -10.56 8.33 -5.56
C GLN A 4 -9.86 7.64 -6.73
N ASP A 5 -9.12 6.56 -6.47
CA ASP A 5 -8.22 5.93 -7.43
C ASP A 5 -7.42 7.03 -8.14
N ARG A 6 -6.68 7.84 -7.37
CA ARG A 6 -5.78 8.93 -7.84
C ARG A 6 -4.33 8.76 -7.42
N CYS A 7 -4.02 7.68 -6.70
CA CYS A 7 -2.67 7.33 -6.31
C CYS A 7 -1.96 6.55 -7.42
N TRP A 8 -0.65 6.76 -7.54
CA TRP A 8 0.22 6.01 -8.43
C TRP A 8 0.69 4.73 -7.75
N THR A 9 -0.13 3.69 -7.84
CA THR A 9 0.27 2.33 -7.43
C THR A 9 0.76 1.55 -8.64
N ALA A 10 1.57 0.51 -8.43
CA ALA A 10 1.99 -0.36 -9.54
C ALA A 10 0.79 -0.92 -10.33
N ALA A 11 -0.29 -1.33 -9.66
CA ALA A 11 -1.50 -1.80 -10.32
C ALA A 11 -2.13 -0.74 -11.25
N ARG A 12 -2.03 0.55 -10.88
CA ARG A 12 -2.48 1.63 -11.76
C ARG A 12 -1.51 1.87 -12.91
N LEU A 13 -0.21 1.92 -12.64
CA LEU A 13 0.80 2.09 -13.68
C LEU A 13 0.64 1.00 -14.75
N ALA A 14 0.40 -0.25 -14.33
CA ALA A 14 0.09 -1.38 -15.21
C ALA A 14 -1.14 -1.12 -16.09
N ARG A 15 -2.25 -0.62 -15.52
CA ARG A 15 -3.47 -0.26 -16.27
C ARG A 15 -3.25 0.79 -17.35
N HIS A 16 -2.26 1.66 -17.17
CA HIS A 16 -1.90 2.72 -18.12
C HIS A 16 -0.70 2.37 -19.01
N GLY A 17 -0.19 1.13 -18.94
CA GLY A 17 0.97 0.69 -19.73
C GLY A 17 2.28 1.39 -19.37
N LEU A 18 2.36 1.95 -18.16
CA LEU A 18 3.58 2.61 -17.68
C LEU A 18 4.53 1.59 -17.05
N PRO A 19 5.86 1.83 -17.09
CA PRO A 19 6.83 1.00 -16.39
C PRO A 19 6.48 0.90 -14.91
N HIS A 20 6.47 -0.31 -14.37
CA HIS A 20 6.16 -0.57 -12.98
C HIS A 20 6.91 -1.80 -12.48
N ASP A 21 7.08 -1.85 -11.17
CA ASP A 21 7.55 -3.04 -10.48
C ASP A 21 6.36 -3.99 -10.25
N PRO A 22 6.48 -5.31 -10.49
CA PRO A 22 5.37 -6.23 -10.27
C PRO A 22 5.00 -6.39 -8.79
N CYS A 23 5.93 -6.10 -7.87
CA CYS A 23 5.75 -6.30 -6.44
C CYS A 23 5.62 -4.98 -5.68
N CYS A 24 4.99 -5.04 -4.50
CA CYS A 24 4.91 -3.92 -3.58
C CYS A 24 6.30 -3.53 -3.07
N ARG A 25 6.67 -2.26 -3.23
CA ARG A 25 7.99 -1.75 -2.83
C ARG A 25 8.25 -1.80 -1.32
N LEU A 26 7.23 -2.03 -0.50
CA LEU A 26 7.33 -2.05 0.96
C LEU A 26 7.58 -3.46 1.51
N CYS A 27 6.92 -4.47 0.95
CA CYS A 27 6.98 -5.85 1.47
C CYS A 27 7.61 -6.85 0.50
N ASP A 28 7.72 -6.49 -0.78
CA ASP A 28 8.25 -7.30 -1.88
C ASP A 28 7.60 -8.68 -2.07
N GLN A 29 6.35 -8.84 -1.61
CA GLN A 29 5.65 -10.14 -1.57
C GLN A 29 4.43 -10.24 -2.48
N GLU A 30 3.65 -9.16 -2.60
CA GLU A 30 2.38 -9.15 -3.32
C GLU A 30 2.29 -7.94 -4.26
N PRO A 31 1.40 -7.96 -5.27
CA PRO A 31 1.21 -6.84 -6.17
C PRO A 31 0.82 -5.54 -5.44
N GLU A 32 1.43 -4.42 -5.86
CA GLU A 32 1.13 -3.13 -5.26
C GLU A 32 -0.23 -2.60 -5.71
N THR A 33 -1.23 -2.78 -4.85
CA THR A 33 -2.56 -2.18 -4.99
C THR A 33 -2.82 -1.17 -3.87
N MET A 34 -3.81 -0.29 -4.06
CA MET A 34 -4.24 0.62 -2.99
C MET A 34 -4.68 -0.13 -1.73
N HIS A 35 -5.38 -1.25 -1.90
CA HIS A 35 -5.84 -2.07 -0.77
C HIS A 35 -4.66 -2.70 -0.04
N HIS A 36 -3.71 -3.27 -0.77
CA HIS A 36 -2.49 -3.83 -0.21
C HIS A 36 -1.70 -2.74 0.53
N LEU A 37 -1.39 -1.61 -0.08
CA LEU A 37 -0.62 -0.53 0.56
C LEU A 37 -1.24 -0.01 1.87
N LEU A 38 -2.57 0.06 1.97
CA LEU A 38 -3.22 0.64 3.15
C LEU A 38 -3.47 -0.38 4.27
N ILE A 39 -3.78 -1.63 3.93
CA ILE A 39 -4.32 -2.61 4.89
C ILE A 39 -3.63 -3.96 4.79
N GLY A 40 -3.36 -4.44 3.57
CA GLY A 40 -2.82 -5.78 3.33
C GLY A 40 -1.30 -5.91 3.55
N CYS A 41 -0.56 -4.83 3.37
CA CYS A 41 0.89 -4.81 3.43
C CYS A 41 1.36 -5.04 4.87
N PRO A 42 2.23 -6.04 5.12
CA PRO A 42 2.78 -6.28 6.46
C PRO A 42 3.46 -5.05 7.06
N PHE A 43 4.19 -4.29 6.24
CA PHE A 43 4.82 -3.03 6.65
C PHE A 43 3.77 -2.01 7.12
N SER A 44 2.75 -1.74 6.31
CA SER A 44 1.69 -0.79 6.66
C SER A 44 0.89 -1.23 7.89
N ARG A 45 0.67 -2.55 8.05
CA ARG A 45 0.04 -3.11 9.24
C ARG A 45 0.86 -2.81 10.49
N GLN A 46 2.18 -2.97 10.43
CA GLN A 46 3.07 -2.66 11.55
C GLN A 46 2.96 -1.17 11.94
N ILE A 47 3.11 -0.28 10.97
CA ILE A 47 3.00 1.18 11.19
C ILE A 47 1.66 1.55 11.80
N ARG A 48 0.55 0.95 11.34
CA ARG A 48 -0.77 1.17 11.93
C ARG A 48 -0.83 0.71 13.39
N CYS A 49 -0.29 -0.47 13.70
CA CYS A 49 -0.23 -0.95 15.09
C CYS A 49 0.58 0.00 15.98
N ASP A 50 1.74 0.45 15.50
CA ASP A 50 2.61 1.37 16.22
C ASP A 50 1.93 2.72 16.47
N LEU A 51 1.24 3.26 15.46
CA LEU A 51 0.46 4.50 15.58
C LEU A 51 -0.71 4.35 16.56
N LEU A 52 -1.42 3.23 16.54
CA LEU A 52 -2.52 2.98 17.47
C LEU A 52 -2.02 2.87 18.91
N ALA A 53 -0.91 2.16 19.13
CA ALA A 53 -0.26 2.08 20.43
C ALA A 53 0.20 3.47 20.91
N TRP A 54 0.79 4.28 20.02
CA TRP A 54 1.20 5.65 20.34
C TRP A 54 0.01 6.54 20.73
N CYS A 55 -1.11 6.42 20.03
CA CYS A 55 -2.35 7.13 20.34
C CYS A 55 -3.09 6.59 21.58
N SER A 56 -2.57 5.54 22.25
CA SER A 56 -3.25 4.85 23.35
C SER A 56 -4.65 4.32 22.96
N LEU A 57 -4.79 3.92 21.69
CA LEU A 57 -6.02 3.34 21.13
C LEU A 57 -5.99 1.81 21.07
N VAL A 58 -4.90 1.21 21.57
CA VAL A 58 -4.64 -0.22 21.75
C VAL A 58 -3.90 -0.39 23.07
#